data_AF-A0A5K1CSZ9-F1
#
_entry.id   AF-A0A5K1CSZ9-F1
#
_cell.length_a   1.000
_cell.length_b   1.000
_cell.length_c   1.000
_cell.angle_alpha   90.00
_cell.angle_beta   90.00
_cell.angle_gamma   90.00
#
_symmetry.space_group_name_H-M   'P 1'
#
loop_
_entity.id
_entity.type
_entity.pdbx_description
1 polymer ?
#
loop_
_entity_poly.entity_id
_entity_poly.type
_entity_poly.pdbx_seq_one_letter_code
_entity_poly.pdbx_strand_id
1 'polypeptide(L)'
;QKYDAVVGDMTIIANRSKYVDFTFPYLESGVSMVVPVQPRDDNAWVFLKPMTRPLWLTTGAFFVLTGTIVWILESGNDESEFQGSRSEQTGKVFYFIFSTLVFAH
;
A
#
# COMPACT_ATOMS: atom_id res chain seq x y z
N GLN A 1 -61.75 12.28 18.82
CA GLN A 1 -61.68 12.66 17.39
C GLN A 1 -61.24 11.41 16.65
N LYS A 2 -62.02 10.94 15.67
CA LYS A 2 -61.77 9.71 14.92
C LYS A 2 -61.19 10.14 13.56
N TYR A 3 -60.03 9.63 13.19
CA TYR A 3 -59.37 9.95 11.91
C TYR A 3 -59.52 8.76 10.98
N ASP A 4 -59.97 9.00 9.75
CA ASP A 4 -60.31 7.93 8.79
C ASP A 4 -59.14 7.51 7.89
N ALA A 5 -58.11 8.35 7.74
CA ALA A 5 -56.92 8.02 6.96
C ALA A 5 -55.71 8.87 7.38
N VAL A 6 -54.50 8.33 7.20
CA VAL A 6 -53.23 9.05 7.37
C VAL A 6 -52.31 8.74 6.19
N VAL A 7 -51.65 9.77 5.65
CA VAL A 7 -50.70 9.66 4.53
C VAL A 7 -49.36 10.25 4.98
N GLY A 8 -48.29 9.46 4.88
CA GLY A 8 -46.92 9.85 5.24
C GLY A 8 -45.96 8.66 5.20
N ASP A 9 -44.68 8.89 5.51
CA ASP A 9 -43.67 7.84 5.59
C ASP A 9 -43.97 6.88 6.76
N MET A 10 -44.68 5.79 6.45
CA MET A 10 -45.06 4.78 7.41
C MET A 10 -44.48 3.43 7.01
N THR A 11 -43.57 2.93 7.85
CA THR A 11 -43.06 1.57 7.71
C THR A 11 -44.18 0.58 8.03
N ILE A 12 -44.46 -0.32 7.09
CA ILE A 12 -45.44 -1.40 7.26
C ILE A 12 -44.80 -2.47 8.15
N ILE A 13 -45.23 -2.52 9.42
CA ILE A 13 -44.76 -3.51 10.40
C ILE A 13 -45.93 -4.42 10.78
N ALA A 14 -45.70 -5.74 10.82
CA ALA A 14 -46.74 -6.76 11.07
C ALA A 14 -47.56 -6.58 12.37
N ASN A 15 -47.03 -5.85 13.35
CA ASN A 15 -47.77 -5.55 14.58
C ASN A 15 -48.85 -4.47 14.38
N ARG A 16 -48.64 -3.55 13.43
CA ARG A 16 -49.59 -2.45 13.14
C ARG A 16 -50.66 -2.85 12.13
N SER A 17 -50.43 -3.86 11.29
CA SER A 17 -51.44 -4.40 10.36
C SER A 17 -52.60 -5.12 11.05
N LYS A 18 -52.55 -5.31 12.38
CA LYS A 18 -53.68 -5.87 13.15
C LYS A 18 -54.78 -4.84 13.47
N TYR A 19 -54.47 -3.55 13.34
CA TYR A 19 -55.36 -2.46 13.74
C TYR A 19 -55.74 -1.52 12.60
N VAL A 20 -55.01 -1.59 11.48
CA VAL A 20 -55.24 -0.77 10.28
C VAL A 20 -54.90 -1.58 9.02
N ASP A 21 -55.66 -1.36 7.95
CA ASP A 21 -55.40 -1.93 6.63
C ASP A 21 -54.42 -1.06 5.84
N PHE A 22 -53.46 -1.69 5.17
CA PHE A 22 -52.47 -1.03 4.34
C PHE A 22 -52.71 -1.30 2.85
N THR A 23 -52.38 -0.33 2.00
CA THR A 23 -52.36 -0.51 0.54
C THR A 23 -51.11 -1.27 0.10
N PHE A 24 -51.09 -1.73 -1.15
CA PHE A 24 -49.94 -2.45 -1.72
C PHE A 24 -48.68 -1.57 -1.66
N PRO A 25 -47.54 -2.08 -1.13
CA PRO A 25 -46.33 -1.27 -0.96
C PRO A 25 -45.74 -0.88 -2.31
N TYR A 26 -45.54 0.41 -2.53
CA TYR A 26 -44.91 0.96 -3.75
C TYR A 26 -43.38 1.13 -3.62
N LEU A 27 -42.81 0.92 -2.43
CA LEU A 27 -41.39 1.04 -2.10
C LEU A 27 -40.95 -0.21 -1.32
N GLU A 28 -39.89 -0.88 -1.80
CA GLU A 28 -39.28 -1.99 -1.06
C GLU A 28 -38.64 -1.47 0.25
N SER A 29 -38.99 -2.08 1.37
CA SER A 29 -38.44 -1.76 2.70
C SER A 29 -37.05 -2.38 2.85
N GLY A 30 -36.00 -1.63 2.53
CA GLY A 30 -34.59 -2.01 2.77
C GLY A 30 -33.97 -1.23 3.93
N VAL A 31 -33.28 -1.92 4.84
CA VAL A 31 -32.46 -1.27 5.88
C VAL A 31 -31.03 -1.16 5.34
N SER A 32 -30.50 0.07 5.24
CA SER A 32 -29.12 0.33 4.88
C SER A 32 -28.37 0.98 6.04
N MET A 33 -27.18 0.46 6.35
CA MET A 33 -26.34 0.98 7.43
C MET A 33 -25.45 2.10 6.87
N VAL A 34 -25.70 3.34 7.31
CA VAL A 34 -24.83 4.47 6.98
C VAL A 34 -23.64 4.44 7.94
N VAL A 35 -22.44 4.24 7.40
CA VAL A 35 -21.19 4.35 8.16
C VAL A 35 -20.50 5.67 7.81
N PRO A 36 -19.94 6.39 8.81
CA PRO A 36 -19.17 7.59 8.54
C PRO A 36 -17.92 7.21 7.73
N VAL A 37 -17.71 7.89 6.61
CA VAL A 37 -16.49 7.75 5.81
C VAL A 37 -15.35 8.40 6.60
N GLN A 38 -14.40 7.59 7.05
CA GLN A 38 -13.18 8.10 7.68
C GLN A 38 -12.29 8.72 6.60
N PRO A 39 -11.69 9.90 6.85
CA PRO A 39 -10.75 10.51 5.91
C PRO A 39 -9.59 9.53 5.68
N ARG A 40 -9.28 9.28 4.41
CA ARG A 40 -8.16 8.43 4.03
C ARG A 40 -6.89 9.25 4.21
N ASP A 41 -6.02 8.84 5.14
CA ASP A 41 -4.71 9.45 5.27
C ASP A 41 -3.87 9.05 4.06
N ASP A 42 -3.62 10.00 3.17
CA ASP A 42 -2.79 9.87 1.98
C ASP A 42 -1.30 9.87 2.36
N ASN A 43 -0.91 8.93 3.23
CA ASN A 43 0.45 8.82 3.70
C ASN A 43 1.30 8.05 2.68
N ALA A 44 2.09 8.79 1.89
CA ALA A 44 3.10 8.25 0.97
C ALA A 44 4.13 7.32 1.67
N TRP A 45 4.24 7.42 2.99
CA TRP A 45 5.08 6.58 3.84
C TRP A 45 4.52 5.19 4.12
N VAL A 46 3.33 4.84 3.60
CA VAL A 46 2.78 3.47 3.67
C VAL A 46 3.73 2.43 3.05
N PHE A 47 4.50 2.81 2.03
CA PHE A 47 5.49 1.92 1.44
C PHE A 47 6.66 1.60 2.38
N LEU A 48 6.99 2.51 3.29
CA LEU A 48 8.02 2.31 4.32
C LEU A 48 7.46 1.62 5.58
N LYS A 49 6.13 1.56 5.75
CA LYS A 49 5.46 0.90 6.87
C LYS A 49 5.82 -0.59 7.05
N PRO A 50 5.96 -1.42 6.01
CA PRO A 50 6.43 -2.80 6.16
C PRO A 50 7.95 -2.93 6.38
N MET A 51 8.72 -1.84 6.23
CA MET A 51 10.17 -1.86 6.39
C MET A 51 10.55 -1.86 7.88
N THR A 52 10.46 -3.04 8.48
CA THR A 52 10.74 -3.28 9.89
C THR A 52 12.19 -2.87 10.22
N ARG A 53 12.46 -2.30 11.41
CA ARG A 53 13.81 -1.92 11.89
C ARG A 53 14.94 -2.94 11.61
N PRO A 54 14.76 -4.25 11.82
CA PRO A 54 15.76 -5.26 11.46
C PRO A 54 16.05 -5.29 9.96
N LEU A 55 15.06 -5.08 9.08
CA LEU A 55 15.30 -5.06 7.62
C LEU A 55 16.18 -3.89 7.21
N TRP A 56 15.94 -2.70 7.78
CA TRP A 56 16.82 -1.54 7.57
C TRP A 56 18.27 -1.82 8.01
N LEU A 57 18.45 -2.42 9.19
CA LEU A 57 19.77 -2.81 9.67
C LEU A 57 20.42 -3.86 8.77
N THR A 58 19.67 -4.86 8.30
CA THR A 58 20.17 -5.89 7.39
C THR A 58 20.57 -5.28 6.05
N THR A 59 19.77 -4.39 5.46
CA THR A 59 20.11 -3.69 4.20
C THR A 59 21.36 -2.83 4.35
N GLY A 60 21.46 -2.05 5.44
CA GLY A 60 22.65 -1.25 5.73
C GLY A 60 23.90 -2.13 5.95
N ALA A 61 23.76 -3.23 6.69
CA ALA A 61 24.84 -4.19 6.90
C ALA A 61 25.30 -4.82 5.57
N PHE A 62 24.37 -5.21 4.70
CA PHE A 62 24.70 -5.78 3.40
C PHE A 62 25.46 -4.80 2.51
N PHE A 63 25.08 -3.53 2.54
CA PHE A 63 25.76 -2.47 1.81
C PHE A 63 27.21 -2.26 2.31
N VAL A 64 27.40 -2.16 3.63
CA VAL A 64 28.73 -2.03 4.24
C VAL A 64 29.60 -3.27 3.99
N LEU A 65 29.03 -4.47 4.09
CA LEU A 65 29.73 -5.72 3.79
C LEU A 65 30.16 -5.78 2.34
N THR A 66 29.28 -5.43 1.40
CA THR A 66 29.61 -5.41 -0.04
C THR A 66 30.74 -4.40 -0.31
N GLY A 67 30.66 -3.19 0.27
CA GLY A 67 31.73 -2.19 0.15
C GLY A 67 33.05 -2.67 0.74
N THR A 68 33.01 -3.38 1.88
CA THR A 68 34.20 -3.95 2.53
C THR A 68 34.81 -5.08 1.70
N ILE A 69 33.99 -5.96 1.12
CA ILE A 69 34.44 -7.04 0.25
C ILE A 69 35.12 -6.49 -1.00
N VAL A 70 34.50 -5.50 -1.66
CA VAL A 70 35.09 -4.81 -2.82
C VAL A 70 36.40 -4.15 -2.44
N TRP A 71 36.43 -3.43 -1.31
CA TRP A 71 37.65 -2.79 -0.80
C TRP A 71 38.78 -3.79 -0.53
N ILE A 72 38.50 -4.95 0.08
CA ILE A 72 39.51 -5.99 0.36
C ILE A 72 40.01 -6.65 -0.93
N LEU A 73 39.12 -7.04 -1.85
CA LEU A 73 39.48 -7.60 -3.16
C LEU A 73 40.39 -6.64 -3.93
N GLU A 74 40.10 -5.35 -3.83
CA GLU A 74 40.85 -4.32 -4.52
C GLU A 74 42.16 -3.94 -3.81
N SER A 75 42.23 -4.06 -2.48
CA SER A 75 43.47 -3.87 -1.73
C SER A 75 44.40 -5.08 -1.78
N GLY A 76 43.91 -6.27 -2.14
CA GLY A 76 44.70 -7.50 -2.25
C GLY A 76 45.43 -7.68 -3.58
N ASN A 77 44.97 -7.02 -4.65
CA ASN A 77 45.56 -7.10 -5.99
C ASN A 77 46.51 -5.92 -6.25
N ASP A 78 47.42 -5.64 -5.32
CA ASP A 78 48.46 -4.62 -5.46
C ASP A 78 49.41 -4.97 -6.62
N GLU A 79 48.99 -4.66 -7.85
CA GLU A 79 49.86 -4.51 -9.01
C GLU A 79 49.73 -3.07 -9.50
N SER A 80 50.82 -2.35 -9.28
CA SER A 80 50.99 -0.90 -9.23
C SER A 80 50.95 -0.20 -10.59
N GLU A 81 50.04 -0.56 -11.50
CA GLU A 81 50.05 0.01 -12.87
C GLU A 81 48.72 0.63 -13.36
N PHE A 82 47.60 0.44 -12.68
CA PHE A 82 46.32 1.05 -13.09
C PHE A 82 45.80 2.08 -12.08
N GLN A 83 46.47 3.24 -12.06
CA GLN A 83 46.08 4.47 -11.38
C GLN A 83 44.92 5.18 -12.11
N GLY A 84 43.82 4.47 -12.40
CA GLY A 84 42.56 5.04 -12.85
C GLY A 84 41.51 4.82 -11.76
N SER A 85 40.93 5.90 -11.23
CA SER A 85 40.14 5.94 -9.99
C SER A 85 39.19 4.74 -9.79
N ARG A 86 39.47 3.97 -8.72
CA ARG A 86 38.86 2.68 -8.38
C ARG A 86 37.34 2.69 -8.23
N SER A 87 36.76 3.81 -7.80
CA SER A 87 35.30 3.99 -7.74
C SER A 87 34.62 4.02 -9.12
N GLU A 88 35.35 4.45 -10.16
CA GLU A 88 34.80 4.57 -11.51
C GLU A 88 34.68 3.21 -12.20
N GLN A 89 35.52 2.24 -11.84
CA GLN A 89 35.53 0.91 -12.45
C GLN A 89 34.38 0.04 -11.94
N THR A 90 34.12 0.05 -10.64
CA THR A 90 32.96 -0.63 -10.04
C THR A 90 31.65 -0.06 -10.58
N GLY A 91 31.59 1.27 -10.73
CA GLY A 91 30.47 1.96 -11.37
C GLY A 91 30.25 1.51 -12.81
N LYS A 92 31.31 1.34 -13.61
CA LYS A 92 31.20 0.86 -15.00
C LYS A 92 30.72 -0.58 -15.11
N VAL A 93 31.21 -1.48 -14.25
CA VAL A 93 30.75 -2.89 -14.25
C VAL A 93 29.28 -2.98 -13.83
N PHE A 94 28.89 -2.22 -12.80
CA PHE A 94 27.50 -2.16 -12.36
C PHE A 94 26.58 -1.57 -13.45
N TYR A 95 27.02 -0.50 -14.11
CA TYR A 95 26.33 0.12 -15.23
C TYR A 95 26.21 -0.84 -16.43
N PHE A 96 27.25 -1.63 -16.71
CA PHE A 96 27.23 -2.63 -17.77
C PHE A 96 26.20 -3.74 -17.47
N ILE A 97 26.23 -4.32 -16.27
CA ILE A 97 25.26 -5.34 -15.83
C ILE A 97 23.83 -4.79 -15.92
N PHE A 98 23.62 -3.56 -15.46
CA PHE A 98 22.31 -2.89 -15.50
C PHE A 98 21.84 -2.63 -16.93
N SER A 99 22.69 -2.10 -17.81
CA SER A 99 22.37 -1.87 -19.22
C SER A 99 22.02 -3.19 -19.92
N THR A 100 22.76 -4.26 -19.64
CA THR A 100 22.49 -5.57 -20.24
C THR A 100 21.13 -6.10 -19.80
N LEU A 101 20.78 -5.96 -18.51
CA LEU A 101 19.47 -6.37 -17.98
C LEU A 101 18.29 -5.56 -18.55
N VAL A 102 18.46 -4.24 -18.72
CA VAL A 102 17.41 -3.36 -19.28
C VAL A 102 17.22 -3.57 -20.79
N PHE A 103 18.30 -3.82 -21.53
CA PHE A 103 18.25 -4.08 -22.97
C PHE A 103 18.02 -5.55 -23.34
N ALA A 104 18.11 -6.49 -22.41
CA ALA A 104 17.84 -7.92 -22.65
C ALA A 104 16.34 -8.29 -22.66
N HIS A 105 15.46 -7.30 -22.73
CA HIS A 105 14.02 -7.46 -23.02
C HIS A 105 13.76 -7.16 -24.50
#